data_AF-A0A2N1Q7E4-F1
#
_entry.id   AF-A0A2N1Q7E4-F1
#
_cell.length_a   1.000
_cell.length_b   1.000
_cell.length_c   1.000
_cell.angle_alpha   90.00
_cell.angle_beta   90.00
_cell.angle_gamma   90.00
#
_symmetry.space_group_name_H-M   'P 1'
#
loop_
_entity.id
_entity.type
_entity.pdbx_description
1 polymer ?
#
loop_
_entity_poly.entity_id
_entity_poly.type
_entity_poly.pdbx_seq_one_letter_code
_entity_poly.pdbx_strand_id
1 'polypeptide(L)'
;MNIIDKFKAPINKQDLISVIRQAVFMSVIGGLLVGAIHLFITQVFQLSLLWMLLFVFGLYLARRIKNAYGTYHILYAVIGILAIFVTYYLVNIVYLTGFLYMIDALSTSSLSYISNPLAYFTFLNVFKSGFFEITNILNVIFFILVNVYVVRYLK
;
A
#
# COMPACT_ATOMS: atom_id res chain seq x y z
N MET A 1 -1.72 -23.77 17.19
CA MET A 1 -2.12 -22.50 17.86
C MET A 1 -3.22 -21.86 17.03
N ASN A 2 -4.38 -21.63 17.65
CA ASN A 2 -5.45 -20.89 17.01
C ASN A 2 -5.03 -19.41 16.84
N ILE A 3 -5.63 -18.72 15.87
CA ILE A 3 -5.36 -17.29 15.63
C ILE A 3 -5.63 -16.46 16.89
N ILE A 4 -6.68 -16.81 17.62
CA ILE A 4 -7.07 -16.17 18.89
C ILE A 4 -5.92 -16.21 19.91
N ASP A 5 -5.20 -17.32 19.99
CA ASP A 5 -4.08 -17.48 20.92
C ASP A 5 -2.89 -16.59 20.53
N LYS A 6 -2.68 -16.37 19.22
CA LYS A 6 -1.62 -15.49 18.70
C LYS A 6 -1.90 -14.01 18.96
N PHE A 7 -3.17 -13.60 19.02
CA PHE A 7 -3.56 -12.24 19.37
C PHE A 7 -3.48 -11.96 20.87
N LYS A 8 -3.61 -12.99 21.71
CA LYS A 8 -3.49 -12.91 23.18
C LYS A 8 -2.04 -12.95 23.67
N ALA A 9 -1.07 -13.18 22.78
CA ALA A 9 0.34 -13.20 23.15
C ALA A 9 0.78 -11.84 23.71
N PRO A 10 1.71 -11.81 24.68
CA PRO A 10 2.21 -10.55 25.23
C PRO A 10 2.94 -9.75 24.16
N ILE A 11 2.67 -8.45 24.12
CA ILE A 11 3.28 -7.50 23.16
C ILE A 11 4.25 -6.60 23.92
N ASN A 12 5.48 -6.52 23.43
CA ASN A 12 6.40 -5.50 23.91
C ASN A 12 5.97 -4.13 23.36
N LYS A 13 5.64 -3.19 24.26
CA LYS A 13 5.20 -1.85 23.90
C LYS A 13 6.25 -1.07 23.09
N GLN A 14 7.54 -1.27 23.39
CA GLN A 14 8.63 -0.57 22.69
C GLN A 14 8.71 -1.03 21.22
N ASP A 15 8.63 -2.34 21.00
CA ASP A 15 8.59 -2.94 19.66
C ASP A 15 7.36 -2.45 18.89
N LEU A 16 6.18 -2.42 19.52
CA LEU A 16 4.95 -1.93 18.89
C LEU A 16 5.08 -0.48 18.41
N ILE A 17 5.58 0.42 19.26
CA ILE A 17 5.77 1.83 18.90
C ILE A 17 6.79 1.96 17.76
N SER A 18 7.89 1.20 17.82
CA SER A 18 8.91 1.21 16.77
C SER A 18 8.33 0.74 15.42
N VAL A 19 7.56 -0.36 15.43
CA VAL A 19 6.88 -0.90 14.25
C VAL A 19 5.89 0.11 13.67
N ILE A 20 5.03 0.71 14.49
CA ILE A 20 4.07 1.74 14.03
C ILE A 20 4.82 2.91 13.39
N ARG A 21 5.87 3.42 14.04
CA ARG A 21 6.68 4.54 13.51
C ARG A 21 7.28 4.20 12.15
N GLN A 22 7.87 3.01 12.01
CA GLN A 22 8.44 2.58 10.73
C GLN A 22 7.37 2.40 9.65
N ALA A 23 6.23 1.80 10.00
CA ALA A 23 5.13 1.56 9.07
C ALA A 23 4.51 2.87 8.56
N VAL A 24 4.25 3.83 9.44
CA VAL A 24 3.73 5.15 9.08
C VAL A 24 4.74 5.92 8.23
N PHE A 25 6.00 6.00 8.66
CA PHE A 25 7.05 6.70 7.92
C PHE A 25 7.25 6.13 6.52
N MET A 26 7.38 4.81 6.41
CA MET A 26 7.57 4.13 5.13
C MET A 26 6.34 4.25 4.24
N SER A 27 5.13 4.17 4.77
CA SER A 27 3.92 4.29 3.94
C SER A 27 3.72 5.69 3.37
N VAL A 28 4.01 6.73 4.17
CA VAL A 28 3.97 8.12 3.69
C VAL A 28 5.04 8.37 2.65
N ILE A 29 6.32 8.16 2.99
CA ILE A 29 7.43 8.47 2.07
C ILE A 29 7.40 7.57 0.85
N GLY A 30 7.15 6.28 1.06
CA GLY A 30 7.00 5.31 -0.01
C GLY A 30 5.84 5.64 -0.93
N GLY A 31 4.69 6.05 -0.38
CA GLY A 31 3.54 6.47 -1.16
C GLY A 31 3.84 7.66 -2.06
N LEU A 32 4.47 8.69 -1.50
CA LEU A 32 4.90 9.88 -2.23
C LEU A 32 5.92 9.54 -3.32
N LEU A 33 6.98 8.80 -2.97
CA LEU A 33 8.08 8.49 -3.87
C LEU A 33 7.67 7.52 -4.98
N VAL A 34 6.96 6.45 -4.64
CA VAL A 34 6.44 5.49 -5.65
C VAL A 34 5.42 6.17 -6.55
N GLY A 35 4.55 7.03 -6.02
CA GLY A 35 3.61 7.82 -6.80
C GLY A 35 4.31 8.74 -7.81
N ALA A 36 5.32 9.48 -7.36
CA ALA A 36 6.08 10.38 -8.23
C ALA A 36 6.85 9.64 -9.32
N ILE A 37 7.53 8.54 -8.97
CA ILE A 37 8.23 7.69 -9.95
C ILE A 37 7.24 7.08 -10.93
N HIS A 38 6.10 6.58 -10.44
CA HIS A 38 5.08 5.99 -11.29
C HIS A 38 4.53 7.02 -12.28
N LEU A 39 4.21 8.22 -11.83
CA LEU A 39 3.79 9.33 -12.69
C LEU A 39 4.84 9.58 -13.77
N PHE A 40 6.09 9.85 -13.38
CA PHE A 40 7.18 10.09 -14.33
C PHE A 40 7.29 8.99 -15.39
N ILE A 41 7.28 7.73 -14.97
CA ILE A 41 7.41 6.59 -15.89
C ILE A 41 6.22 6.54 -16.86
N THR A 42 5.01 6.72 -16.37
CA THR A 42 3.82 6.68 -17.24
C THR A 42 3.80 7.82 -18.25
N GLN A 43 4.25 9.02 -17.87
CA GLN A 43 4.26 10.18 -18.76
C GLN A 43 5.36 10.10 -19.82
N VAL A 44 6.54 9.57 -19.46
CA VAL A 44 7.69 9.50 -20.38
C VAL A 44 7.65 8.24 -21.24
N PHE A 45 7.35 7.08 -20.65
CA PHE A 45 7.47 5.78 -21.31
C PHE A 45 6.13 5.12 -21.66
N GLN A 46 5.00 5.75 -21.32
CA GLN A 46 3.64 5.25 -21.62
C GLN A 46 3.37 3.82 -21.10
N LEU A 47 4.03 3.43 -20.02
CA LEU A 47 3.92 2.10 -19.42
C LEU A 47 3.64 2.19 -17.91
N SER A 48 2.90 1.23 -17.38
CA SER A 48 2.57 1.14 -15.96
C SER A 48 3.43 0.10 -15.26
N LEU A 49 4.24 0.54 -14.29
CA LEU A 49 5.05 -0.30 -13.41
C LEU A 49 4.56 -0.28 -11.96
N LEU A 50 3.31 0.13 -11.73
CA LEU A 50 2.73 0.32 -10.39
C LEU A 50 2.96 -0.90 -9.48
N TRP A 51 2.56 -2.08 -9.92
CA TRP A 51 2.66 -3.31 -9.12
C TRP A 51 4.09 -3.73 -8.87
N MET A 52 4.98 -3.55 -9.84
CA MET A 52 6.41 -3.82 -9.66
C MET A 52 7.01 -2.89 -8.60
N LEU A 53 6.71 -1.59 -8.67
CA LEU A 53 7.17 -0.61 -7.69
C LEU A 53 6.61 -0.89 -6.29
N LEU A 54 5.33 -1.26 -6.19
CA LEU A 54 4.70 -1.64 -4.92
C LEU A 54 5.27 -2.94 -4.35
N PHE A 55 5.63 -3.91 -5.20
CA PHE A 55 6.32 -5.12 -4.76
C PHE A 55 7.70 -4.81 -4.20
N VAL A 56 8.49 -4.01 -4.92
CA VAL A 56 9.80 -3.53 -4.45
C VAL A 56 9.65 -2.76 -3.14
N PHE A 57 8.68 -1.85 -3.04
CA PHE A 57 8.38 -1.13 -1.80
C PHE A 57 7.99 -2.09 -0.66
N GLY A 58 7.15 -3.09 -0.93
CA GLY A 58 6.74 -4.11 0.04
C GLY A 58 7.93 -4.87 0.64
N LEU A 59 8.96 -5.16 -0.16
CA LEU A 59 10.22 -5.74 0.31
C LEU A 59 10.90 -4.84 1.36
N TYR A 60 11.05 -3.54 1.03
CA TYR A 60 11.70 -2.59 1.90
C TYR A 60 10.89 -2.33 3.18
N LEU A 61 9.57 -2.21 3.07
CA LEU A 61 8.66 -2.06 4.21
C LEU A 61 8.77 -3.24 5.15
N ALA A 62 8.64 -4.46 4.63
CA ALA A 62 8.72 -5.68 5.43
C ALA A 62 10.08 -5.80 6.13
N ARG A 63 11.18 -5.49 5.43
CA ARG A 63 12.53 -5.45 6.03
C ARG A 63 12.66 -4.43 7.15
N ARG A 64 12.13 -3.22 6.96
CA ARG A 64 12.15 -2.15 7.97
C ARG A 64 11.36 -2.54 9.22
N ILE A 65 10.18 -3.13 9.06
CA ILE A 65 9.35 -3.57 10.18
C ILE A 65 9.98 -4.79 10.88
N LYS A 66 10.53 -5.76 10.14
CA LYS A 66 11.21 -6.93 10.72
C LYS A 66 12.36 -6.52 11.64
N ASN A 67 13.11 -5.50 11.24
CA ASN A 67 14.22 -4.96 12.02
C ASN A 67 13.78 -4.07 13.20
N ALA A 68 12.47 -3.78 13.33
CA ALA A 68 11.94 -2.88 14.35
C ALA A 68 11.47 -3.59 15.62
N TYR A 69 11.46 -4.93 15.63
CA TYR A 69 11.03 -5.74 16.76
C TYR A 69 12.02 -6.89 17.03
N GLY A 70 12.09 -7.36 18.27
CA GLY A 70 12.92 -8.52 18.64
C GLY A 70 12.16 -9.85 18.54
N THR A 71 10.93 -9.88 19.02
CA THR A 71 10.07 -11.07 19.01
C THR A 71 8.82 -10.86 18.16
N TYR A 72 8.47 -11.82 17.32
CA TYR A 72 7.33 -11.68 16.41
C TYR A 72 5.98 -11.64 17.16
N HIS A 73 5.11 -10.71 16.73
CA HIS A 73 3.70 -10.68 17.11
C HIS A 73 2.81 -10.49 15.88
N ILE A 74 1.62 -11.10 15.86
CA ILE A 74 0.71 -11.08 14.71
C ILE A 74 0.25 -9.66 14.32
N LEU A 75 0.14 -8.76 15.31
CA LEU A 75 -0.16 -7.34 15.09
C LEU A 75 0.83 -6.66 14.14
N TYR A 76 2.10 -7.07 14.12
CA TYR A 76 3.08 -6.46 13.22
C TYR A 76 2.78 -6.77 11.75
N ALA A 77 2.27 -7.97 11.48
CA ALA A 77 1.79 -8.34 10.15
C ALA A 77 0.54 -7.54 9.75
N VAL A 78 -0.39 -7.32 10.69
CA VAL A 78 -1.57 -6.47 10.47
C VAL A 78 -1.16 -5.02 10.17
N ILE A 79 -0.22 -4.46 10.93
CA ILE A 79 0.32 -3.12 10.69
C ILE A 79 1.00 -3.04 9.32
N GLY A 80 1.76 -4.07 8.94
CA GLY A 80 2.38 -4.15 7.60
C GLY A 80 1.35 -4.12 6.47
N ILE A 81 0.26 -4.90 6.58
CA ILE A 81 -0.85 -4.87 5.63
C ILE A 81 -1.47 -3.47 5.56
N LEU A 82 -1.81 -2.87 6.71
CA LEU A 82 -2.39 -1.52 6.75
C LEU A 82 -1.47 -0.49 6.10
N ALA A 83 -0.16 -0.58 6.33
CA ALA A 83 0.81 0.29 5.68
C ALA A 83 0.80 0.12 4.15
N ILE A 84 0.66 -1.09 3.60
CA ILE A 84 0.52 -1.29 2.15
C ILE A 84 -0.74 -0.62 1.60
N PHE A 85 -1.88 -0.70 2.30
CA PHE A 85 -3.10 0.00 1.90
C PHE A 85 -2.90 1.52 1.89
N VAL A 86 -2.31 2.08 2.95
CA VAL A 86 -2.02 3.52 3.03
C VAL A 86 -1.06 3.94 1.92
N THR A 87 0.01 3.18 1.67
CA THR A 87 0.94 3.44 0.56
C THR A 87 0.19 3.45 -0.77
N TYR A 88 -0.57 2.40 -1.07
CA TYR A 88 -1.31 2.30 -2.33
C TYR A 88 -2.23 3.50 -2.54
N TYR A 89 -2.97 3.91 -1.50
CA TYR A 89 -3.80 5.11 -1.54
C TYR A 89 -2.99 6.36 -1.88
N LEU A 90 -1.89 6.60 -1.17
CA LEU A 90 -1.02 7.77 -1.41
C LEU A 90 -0.37 7.76 -2.79
N VAL A 91 0.06 6.60 -3.29
CA VAL A 91 0.60 6.45 -4.65
C VAL A 91 -0.41 6.96 -5.67
N ASN A 92 -1.68 6.56 -5.53
CA ASN A 92 -2.73 6.97 -6.45
C ASN A 92 -3.12 8.45 -6.30
N ILE A 93 -3.12 8.99 -5.08
CA ILE A 93 -3.31 10.44 -4.88
C ILE A 93 -2.24 11.23 -5.62
N VAL A 94 -0.96 10.87 -5.40
CA VAL A 94 0.18 11.59 -5.98
C VAL A 94 0.16 11.48 -7.50
N TYR A 95 -0.10 10.28 -8.01
CA TYR A 95 -0.26 10.03 -9.43
C TYR A 95 -1.36 10.90 -10.05
N LEU A 96 -2.58 10.82 -9.51
CA LEU A 96 -3.75 11.50 -10.09
C LEU A 96 -3.65 13.01 -9.94
N THR A 97 -3.19 13.51 -8.80
CA THR A 97 -2.98 14.94 -8.57
C THR A 97 -1.91 15.48 -9.51
N GLY A 98 -0.78 14.79 -9.63
CA GLY A 98 0.31 15.20 -10.51
C GLY A 98 -0.10 15.15 -11.99
N PHE A 99 -0.82 14.12 -12.40
CA PHE A 99 -1.37 14.03 -13.76
C PHE A 99 -2.32 15.20 -14.06
N LEU A 100 -3.30 15.46 -13.18
CA LEU A 100 -4.26 16.56 -13.36
C LEU A 100 -3.59 17.93 -13.35
N TYR A 101 -2.54 18.10 -12.56
CA TYR A 101 -1.71 19.31 -12.56
C TYR A 101 -1.01 19.50 -13.91
N MET A 102 -0.46 18.44 -14.51
CA MET A 102 0.24 18.53 -15.80
C MET A 102 -0.67 18.89 -16.99
N ILE A 103 -1.97 18.62 -16.90
CA ILE A 103 -2.95 18.91 -17.95
C ILE A 103 -3.84 20.12 -17.61
N ASP A 104 -3.46 20.92 -16.61
CA ASP A 104 -4.23 22.10 -16.13
C ASP A 104 -5.70 21.80 -15.77
N ALA A 105 -5.99 20.57 -15.31
CA ALA A 105 -7.33 20.13 -14.91
C ALA A 105 -7.52 20.01 -13.39
N LEU A 106 -6.54 20.49 -12.61
CA LEU A 106 -6.61 20.46 -11.15
C LEU A 106 -7.60 21.51 -10.64
N SER A 107 -8.74 21.04 -10.13
CA SER A 107 -9.81 21.87 -9.57
C SER A 107 -10.17 21.45 -8.14
N THR A 108 -10.90 22.30 -7.42
CA THR A 108 -11.43 21.98 -6.10
C THR A 108 -12.36 20.76 -6.13
N SER A 109 -13.16 20.61 -7.19
CA SER A 109 -13.97 19.40 -7.43
C SER A 109 -13.10 18.15 -7.61
N SER A 110 -12.01 18.26 -8.38
CA SER A 110 -11.08 17.13 -8.59
C SER A 110 -10.44 16.69 -7.27
N LEU A 111 -10.07 17.63 -6.39
CA LEU A 111 -9.50 17.34 -5.07
C LEU A 111 -10.48 16.57 -4.17
N SER A 112 -11.77 16.91 -4.19
CA SER A 112 -12.78 16.17 -3.43
C SER A 112 -12.84 14.70 -3.85
N TYR A 113 -12.77 14.43 -5.15
CA TYR A 113 -12.74 13.07 -5.69
C TYR A 113 -11.45 12.33 -5.31
N ILE A 114 -10.29 12.99 -5.42
CA ILE A 114 -8.98 12.44 -5.05
C ILE A 114 -8.94 12.05 -3.56
N SER A 115 -9.62 12.78 -2.70
CA SER A 115 -9.62 12.49 -1.26
C SER A 115 -10.47 11.28 -0.85
N ASN A 116 -11.22 10.66 -1.77
CA ASN A 116 -12.04 9.49 -1.45
C ASN A 116 -11.21 8.19 -1.53
N PRO A 117 -10.85 7.55 -0.40
CA PRO A 117 -10.05 6.33 -0.42
C PRO A 117 -10.76 5.16 -1.12
N LEU A 118 -12.09 5.08 -1.03
CA LEU A 118 -12.84 3.96 -1.60
C LEU A 118 -12.75 3.91 -3.13
N ALA A 119 -12.56 5.06 -3.78
CA ALA A 119 -12.43 5.15 -5.24
C ALA A 119 -11.23 4.31 -5.75
N TYR A 120 -10.14 4.28 -4.99
CA TYR A 120 -8.92 3.58 -5.36
C TYR A 120 -8.97 2.07 -5.12
N PHE A 121 -9.82 1.61 -4.20
CA PHE A 121 -9.96 0.19 -3.88
C PHE A 121 -11.15 -0.48 -4.58
N THR A 122 -11.72 0.16 -5.61
CA THR A 122 -12.89 -0.41 -6.32
C THR A 122 -12.60 -1.75 -7.01
N PHE A 123 -11.35 -2.06 -7.32
CA PHE A 123 -10.94 -3.37 -7.85
C PHE A 123 -11.15 -4.53 -6.85
N LEU A 124 -11.32 -4.23 -5.56
CA LEU A 124 -11.68 -5.22 -4.54
C LEU A 124 -13.19 -5.47 -4.42
N ASN A 125 -14.03 -4.66 -5.08
CA ASN A 125 -15.49 -4.79 -4.99
C ASN A 125 -16.02 -5.75 -6.06
N VAL A 126 -16.37 -6.97 -5.62
CA VAL A 126 -16.88 -8.06 -6.48
C VAL A 126 -18.21 -7.72 -7.16
N PHE A 127 -18.99 -6.79 -6.59
CA PHE A 127 -20.30 -6.41 -7.13
C PHE A 127 -20.25 -5.30 -8.19
N LYS A 128 -19.07 -4.75 -8.49
CA LYS A 128 -18.92 -3.68 -9.49
C LYS A 128 -18.93 -4.26 -10.91
N SER A 129 -19.66 -3.61 -11.84
CA SER A 129 -19.58 -3.98 -13.25
C SER A 129 -18.15 -3.74 -13.75
N GLY A 130 -17.46 -4.82 -14.15
CA GLY A 130 -16.06 -4.80 -14.55
C GLY A 130 -15.12 -5.52 -13.58
N PHE A 131 -15.59 -6.06 -12.45
CA PHE A 131 -14.73 -6.82 -11.53
C PHE A 131 -13.98 -7.98 -12.21
N PHE A 132 -14.64 -8.70 -13.13
CA PHE A 132 -14.04 -9.81 -13.88
C PHE A 132 -13.19 -9.39 -15.09
N GLU A 133 -12.94 -8.09 -15.29
CA GLU A 133 -11.96 -7.65 -16.28
C GLU A 133 -10.56 -8.11 -15.90
N ILE A 134 -9.76 -8.49 -16.90
CA ILE A 134 -8.40 -9.01 -16.70
C ILE A 134 -7.55 -8.05 -15.87
N THR A 135 -7.67 -6.74 -16.13
CA THR A 135 -6.98 -5.68 -15.39
C THR A 135 -7.31 -5.70 -13.89
N ASN A 136 -8.59 -5.83 -13.53
CA ASN A 136 -9.03 -5.90 -12.13
C ASN A 136 -8.61 -7.20 -11.46
N ILE A 137 -8.72 -8.34 -12.15
CA ILE A 137 -8.24 -9.63 -11.63
C ILE A 137 -6.73 -9.57 -11.35
N LEU A 138 -5.94 -9.03 -12.29
CA LEU A 138 -4.50 -8.85 -12.09
C LEU A 138 -4.20 -7.90 -10.90
N ASN A 139 -4.96 -6.81 -10.77
CA ASN A 139 -4.84 -5.90 -9.63
C ASN A 139 -5.07 -6.63 -8.30
N VAL A 140 -6.12 -7.45 -8.20
CA VAL A 140 -6.41 -8.26 -7.02
C VAL A 140 -5.26 -9.23 -6.74
N ILE A 141 -4.79 -9.96 -7.76
CA ILE A 141 -3.71 -10.95 -7.61
C ILE A 141 -2.44 -10.29 -7.11
N PHE A 142 -1.96 -9.22 -7.76
CA PHE A 142 -0.74 -8.53 -7.36
C PHE A 142 -0.87 -7.90 -5.98
N PHE A 143 -2.03 -7.32 -5.66
CA PHE A 143 -2.30 -6.78 -4.33
C PHE A 143 -2.20 -7.87 -3.24
N ILE A 144 -2.79 -9.03 -3.48
CA ILE A 144 -2.70 -10.18 -2.56
C ILE A 144 -1.25 -10.67 -2.46
N LEU A 145 -0.53 -10.79 -3.57
CA LEU A 145 0.86 -11.27 -3.58
C LEU A 145 1.77 -10.37 -2.74
N VAL A 146 1.67 -9.05 -2.89
CA VAL A 146 2.43 -8.08 -2.08
C VAL A 146 2.13 -8.29 -0.60
N ASN A 147 0.85 -8.38 -0.22
CA ASN A 147 0.45 -8.55 1.18
C ASN A 147 0.90 -9.91 1.75
N VAL A 148 0.72 -11.01 1.00
CA VAL A 148 1.17 -12.35 1.40
C VAL A 148 2.67 -12.36 1.60
N TYR A 149 3.43 -11.73 0.69
CA TYR A 149 4.87 -11.60 0.83
C TYR A 149 5.26 -10.85 2.10
N VAL A 150 4.68 -9.67 2.33
CA VAL A 150 4.95 -8.85 3.53
C VAL A 150 4.66 -9.67 4.79
N VAL A 151 3.52 -10.35 4.86
CA VAL A 151 3.16 -11.19 6.02
C VAL A 151 4.14 -12.35 6.22
N ARG A 152 4.58 -13.00 5.14
CA ARG A 152 5.54 -14.11 5.22
C ARG A 152 6.91 -13.63 5.68
N TYR A 153 7.39 -12.51 5.16
CA TYR A 153 8.68 -11.93 5.56
C TYR A 153 8.67 -11.45 7.01
N LEU A 154 7.53 -10.94 7.48
CA LEU A 154 7.36 -10.49 8.84
C LEU A 154 7.20 -11.61 9.86
N LYS A 155 7.01 -12.86 9.48
CA LYS A 155 7.03 -13.98 10.42
C LYS A 155 8.48 -14.41 10.62
#